data_AF-R2XL66-F1
#
_entry.id   AF-R2XL66-F1
#
_cell.length_a   1.000
_cell.length_b   1.000
_cell.length_c   1.000
_cell.angle_alpha   90.00
_cell.angle_beta   90.00
_cell.angle_gamma   90.00
#
_symmetry.space_group_name_H-M   'P 1'
#
loop_
_entity.id
_entity.type
_entity.pdbx_description
1 polymer ?
#
loop_
_entity_poly.entity_id
_entity_poly.type
_entity_poly.pdbx_seq_one_letter_code
_entity_poly.pdbx_strand_id
1 'polypeptide(L)'
;MDYSSKTIEMAQLIAETCTSCKRCMKDCLFLQQYCENPKELFQRFLEKDLAPIFPFSCMLCGRCTVVCPLQLKLDEAFLAIRQDLVKEKNPLKQLKSVEMHQRLSTSKFFSAVNRGSFSDSEH
;
A
#
# COMPACT_ATOMS: atom_id res chain seq x y z
N MET A 1 4.28 -14.53 -5.75
CA MET A 1 3.47 -13.37 -5.37
C MET A 1 2.18 -13.48 -6.13
N ASP A 2 1.16 -13.96 -5.44
CA ASP A 2 -0.19 -14.01 -5.97
C ASP A 2 -0.92 -12.76 -5.45
N TYR A 3 -1.29 -11.89 -6.37
CA TYR A 3 -2.11 -10.71 -6.08
C TYR A 3 -3.59 -11.10 -6.20
N SER A 4 -4.45 -10.44 -5.42
CA SER A 4 -5.90 -10.65 -5.51
C SER A 4 -6.44 -10.22 -6.87
N SER A 5 -7.57 -10.78 -7.29
CA SER A 5 -8.24 -10.38 -8.55
C SER A 5 -8.49 -8.88 -8.60
N LYS A 6 -8.96 -8.31 -7.49
CA LYS A 6 -9.15 -6.87 -7.31
C LYS A 6 -7.88 -6.07 -7.65
N THR A 7 -6.73 -6.47 -7.10
CA THR A 7 -5.45 -5.78 -7.36
C THR A 7 -5.06 -5.85 -8.83
N ILE A 8 -5.24 -7.00 -9.46
CA ILE A 8 -4.94 -7.20 -10.89
C ILE A 8 -5.87 -6.35 -11.77
N GLU A 9 -7.18 -6.36 -11.50
CA GLU A 9 -8.18 -5.57 -12.23
C GLU A 9 -7.88 -4.07 -12.16
N MET A 10 -7.53 -3.56 -10.98
CA MET A 10 -7.15 -2.15 -10.81
C MET A 10 -5.89 -1.81 -11.61
N ALA A 11 -4.88 -2.70 -11.59
CA ALA A 11 -3.65 -2.50 -12.33
C ALA A 11 -3.88 -2.52 -13.85
N GLN A 12 -4.67 -3.47 -14.35
CA GLN A 12 -5.07 -3.55 -15.76
C GLN A 12 -5.81 -2.30 -16.21
N LEU A 13 -6.81 -1.85 -15.44
CA LEU A 13 -7.55 -0.62 -15.72
C LEU A 13 -6.61 0.58 -15.89
N ILE A 14 -5.64 0.74 -14.99
CA ILE A 14 -4.67 1.84 -15.07
C ILE A 14 -3.74 1.68 -16.27
N ALA A 15 -3.20 0.49 -16.51
CA ALA A 15 -2.29 0.21 -17.62
C ALA A 15 -2.95 0.42 -19.00
N GLU A 16 -4.23 0.09 -19.14
CA GLU A 16 -4.97 0.19 -20.39
C GLU A 16 -5.51 1.61 -20.63
N THR A 17 -5.97 2.27 -19.56
CA THR A 17 -6.72 3.54 -19.66
C THR A 17 -5.83 4.79 -19.52
N CYS A 18 -4.67 4.68 -18.86
CA CYS A 18 -3.81 5.83 -18.65
C CYS A 18 -3.27 6.38 -19.99
N THR A 19 -3.52 7.67 -20.23
CA THR A 19 -3.09 8.39 -21.46
C THR A 19 -1.66 8.93 -21.38
N SER A 20 -0.92 8.60 -20.33
CA SER A 20 0.44 9.11 -20.08
C SER A 20 0.56 10.64 -20.09
N CYS A 21 -0.49 11.36 -19.66
CA CYS A 21 -0.50 12.83 -19.62
C CYS A 21 0.42 13.46 -18.54
N LYS A 22 1.00 12.63 -17.66
CA LYS A 22 1.95 12.99 -16.58
C LYS A 22 1.46 14.04 -15.55
N ARG A 23 0.19 14.46 -15.56
CA ARG A 23 -0.37 15.43 -14.57
C ARG A 23 -0.16 15.00 -13.12
N CYS A 24 -0.39 13.72 -12.82
CA CYS A 24 -0.20 13.13 -11.49
C CYS A 24 1.25 13.12 -11.03
N MET A 25 2.22 13.26 -11.94
CA MET A 25 3.65 13.25 -11.62
C MET A 25 4.16 14.62 -11.19
N LYS A 26 3.49 15.73 -11.57
CA LYS A 26 4.00 17.10 -11.35
C LYS A 26 4.42 17.39 -9.91
N ASP A 27 3.65 16.92 -8.94
CA ASP A 27 3.94 17.10 -7.51
C ASP A 27 3.94 15.77 -6.75
N CYS A 28 4.43 14.71 -7.40
CA CYS A 28 4.60 13.40 -6.78
C CYS A 28 6.04 12.92 -6.96
N LEU A 29 6.89 13.17 -5.96
CA LEU A 29 8.31 12.77 -5.96
C LEU A 29 8.47 11.26 -6.21
N PHE A 30 7.57 10.45 -5.65
CA PHE A 30 7.53 9.02 -5.91
C PHE A 30 7.37 8.70 -7.40
N LEU A 31 6.34 9.22 -8.07
CA LEU A 31 6.15 8.92 -9.49
C LEU A 31 7.31 9.46 -10.34
N GLN A 32 7.84 10.65 -10.00
CA GLN A 32 8.98 11.24 -10.71
C GLN A 32 10.27 10.42 -10.62
N GLN A 33 10.55 9.85 -9.45
CA GLN A 33 11.79 9.11 -9.21
C GLN A 33 11.75 7.69 -9.81
N TYR A 34 10.57 7.10 -9.89
CA TYR A 34 10.45 5.66 -10.05
C TYR A 34 9.81 5.20 -11.37
N CYS A 35 9.21 6.09 -12.16
CA CYS A 35 8.65 5.73 -13.47
C CYS A 35 8.60 6.91 -14.43
N GLU A 36 8.56 6.63 -15.73
CA GLU A 36 8.32 7.65 -16.77
C GLU A 36 6.87 8.09 -16.83
N ASN A 37 5.95 7.16 -16.57
CA ASN A 37 4.51 7.40 -16.54
C ASN A 37 3.79 6.24 -15.80
N PRO A 38 2.56 6.47 -15.30
CA PRO A 38 1.81 5.42 -14.61
C PRO A 38 1.44 4.22 -15.47
N LYS A 39 1.22 4.39 -16.78
CA LYS A 39 0.86 3.29 -17.67
C LYS A 39 1.94 2.20 -17.67
N GLU A 40 3.16 2.61 -18.01
CA GLU A 40 4.33 1.72 -18.04
C GLU A 40 4.59 1.10 -16.67
N LEU A 41 4.44 1.89 -15.60
CA LEU A 41 4.61 1.40 -14.25
C LEU A 41 3.66 0.23 -13.92
N PHE A 42 2.36 0.39 -14.21
CA PHE A 42 1.39 -0.65 -13.95
C PHE A 42 1.51 -1.83 -14.94
N GLN A 43 2.05 -1.62 -16.14
CA GLN A 43 2.44 -2.71 -17.05
C GLN A 43 3.57 -3.56 -16.45
N ARG A 44 4.64 -2.93 -15.96
CA ARG A 44 5.75 -3.63 -15.28
C ARG A 44 5.29 -4.39 -14.03
N PHE A 45 4.34 -3.82 -13.29
CA PHE A 45 3.69 -4.53 -12.19
C PHE A 45 2.99 -5.82 -12.65
N LEU A 46 2.21 -5.77 -13.73
CA LEU A 46 1.51 -6.93 -14.29
C LEU A 46 2.49 -8.00 -14.80
N GLU A 47 3.64 -7.58 -15.33
CA GLU A 47 4.76 -8.45 -15.74
C GLU A 47 5.55 -9.02 -14.54
N LYS A 48 5.18 -8.65 -13.31
CA LYS A 48 5.86 -9.01 -12.06
C LYS A 48 7.31 -8.48 -11.98
N ASP A 49 7.64 -7.43 -12.74
CA ASP A 49 8.91 -6.71 -12.71
C ASP A 49 8.84 -5.49 -11.78
N LEU A 50 8.42 -5.69 -10.54
CA LEU A 50 8.37 -4.60 -9.56
C LEU A 50 8.83 -5.07 -8.18
N ALA A 51 9.87 -4.43 -7.66
CA ALA A 51 10.40 -4.71 -6.33
C ALA A 51 9.37 -4.33 -5.26
N PRO A 52 9.21 -5.11 -4.17
CA PRO A 52 8.22 -4.84 -3.14
C PRO A 52 8.31 -3.45 -2.51
N ILE A 53 9.50 -2.83 -2.44
CA ILE A 53 9.67 -1.47 -1.89
C ILE A 53 8.85 -0.42 -2.65
N PHE A 54 8.64 -0.63 -3.95
CA PHE A 54 8.02 0.34 -4.83
C PHE A 54 6.61 0.73 -4.41
N PRO A 55 5.65 -0.20 -4.27
CA PRO A 55 4.31 0.16 -3.80
C PRO A 55 4.33 0.80 -2.42
N PHE A 56 5.31 0.53 -1.55
CA PHE A 56 5.46 1.17 -0.23
C PHE A 56 6.01 2.60 -0.29
N SER A 57 6.69 3.01 -1.37
CA SER A 57 7.18 4.39 -1.55
C SER A 57 6.07 5.42 -1.82
N CYS A 58 4.88 4.99 -2.23
CA CYS A 58 3.73 5.89 -2.35
C CYS A 58 3.32 6.46 -0.96
N MET A 59 2.84 7.69 -0.87
CA MET A 59 2.35 8.23 0.42
C MET A 59 0.83 8.09 0.59
N LEU A 60 0.14 7.47 -0.37
CA LEU A 60 -1.32 7.31 -0.39
C LEU A 60 -2.07 8.65 -0.19
N CYS A 61 -1.54 9.75 -0.73
CA CYS A 61 -2.09 11.08 -0.52
C CYS A 61 -3.31 11.43 -1.41
N GLY A 62 -3.71 10.54 -2.33
CA GLY A 62 -4.87 10.73 -3.23
C GLY A 62 -4.74 11.80 -4.31
N ARG A 63 -3.69 12.63 -4.29
CA ARG A 63 -3.56 13.74 -5.24
C ARG A 63 -3.51 13.31 -6.71
N CYS A 64 -2.94 12.14 -6.98
CA CYS A 64 -2.88 11.57 -8.32
C CYS A 64 -4.27 11.39 -8.96
N THR A 65 -5.27 11.00 -8.18
CA THR A 65 -6.67 10.85 -8.63
C THR A 65 -7.32 12.19 -8.88
N VAL A 66 -7.13 13.15 -7.99
CA VAL A 66 -7.70 14.50 -8.10
C VAL A 66 -7.26 15.20 -9.39
N VAL A 67 -5.99 15.06 -9.78
CA VAL A 67 -5.45 15.72 -10.99
C VAL A 67 -5.57 14.89 -12.26
N CYS A 68 -6.02 13.63 -12.15
CA CYS A 68 -6.18 12.75 -13.30
C CYS A 68 -7.48 13.10 -14.05
N PRO A 69 -7.43 13.40 -15.36
CA PRO A 69 -8.64 13.69 -16.13
C PRO A 69 -9.58 12.48 -16.25
N LEU A 70 -9.03 11.28 -16.07
CA LEU A 70 -9.77 10.01 -16.10
C LEU A 70 -10.06 9.47 -14.69
N GLN A 71 -9.73 10.23 -13.65
CA GLN A 71 -9.93 9.86 -12.23
C GLN A 71 -9.36 8.49 -11.86
N LEU A 72 -8.23 8.10 -12.46
CA LEU A 72 -7.56 6.84 -12.14
C LEU A 72 -7.07 6.85 -10.68
N LYS A 73 -7.32 5.74 -9.98
CA LYS A 73 -7.11 5.58 -8.54
C LYS A 73 -5.79 4.88 -8.23
N LEU A 74 -4.68 5.56 -8.51
CA LEU A 74 -3.33 4.99 -8.37
C LEU A 74 -3.00 4.68 -6.90
N ASP A 75 -3.38 5.56 -5.98
CA ASP A 75 -3.19 5.38 -4.54
C ASP A 75 -3.96 4.17 -4.01
N GLU A 76 -5.24 4.00 -4.38
CA GLU A 76 -6.01 2.81 -4.01
C GLU A 76 -5.38 1.53 -4.60
N ALA A 77 -4.86 1.58 -5.84
CA ALA A 77 -4.16 0.45 -6.45
C ALA A 77 -2.86 0.12 -5.69
N PHE A 78 -2.05 1.11 -5.32
CA PHE A 78 -0.86 0.88 -4.50
C PHE A 78 -1.20 0.33 -3.11
N LEU A 79 -2.30 0.80 -2.49
CA LEU A 79 -2.78 0.25 -1.23
C LEU A 79 -3.16 -1.23 -1.36
N ALA A 80 -3.90 -1.60 -2.42
CA ALA A 80 -4.28 -2.98 -2.69
C ALA A 80 -3.03 -3.88 -2.88
N ILE A 81 -2.03 -3.41 -3.64
CA ILE A 81 -0.74 -4.09 -3.80
C ILE A 81 -0.06 -4.30 -2.44
N ARG A 82 0.02 -3.27 -1.59
CA ARG A 82 0.61 -3.40 -0.24
C ARG A 82 -0.11 -4.44 0.60
N GLN A 83 -1.44 -4.42 0.59
CA GLN A 83 -2.28 -5.35 1.35
C GLN A 83 -2.04 -6.80 0.93
N ASP A 84 -1.89 -7.06 -0.37
CA ASP A 84 -1.58 -8.39 -0.86
C ASP A 84 -0.14 -8.81 -0.51
N LEU A 85 0.83 -7.90 -0.60
CA LEU A 85 2.22 -8.18 -0.22
C LEU A 85 2.38 -8.57 1.26
N VAL A 86 1.62 -7.97 2.17
CA VAL A 86 1.73 -8.26 3.62
C VAL A 86 1.01 -9.53 4.05
N LYS A 87 0.08 -10.07 3.24
CA LYS A 87 -0.65 -11.32 3.57
C LYS A 87 0.28 -12.53 3.62
N GLU A 88 1.25 -12.61 2.71
CA GLU A 88 2.17 -13.75 2.64
C GLU A 88 3.24 -13.66 3.75
N LYS A 89 3.90 -12.50 3.86
CA LYS A 89 5.00 -12.24 4.80
C LYS A 89 5.32 -10.75 4.83
N ASN A 90 6.06 -10.28 5.83
CA ASN A 90 6.70 -8.98 5.78
C ASN A 90 7.54 -8.82 4.49
N PRO A 91 7.10 -7.96 3.55
CA PRO A 91 7.74 -7.84 2.24
C PRO A 91 9.02 -7.00 2.30
N LEU A 92 9.23 -6.26 3.40
CA LEU A 92 10.38 -5.38 3.58
C LEU A 92 11.33 -5.98 4.62
N LYS A 93 12.43 -6.57 4.15
CA LYS A 93 13.47 -7.16 5.03
C LYS A 93 13.97 -6.19 6.11
N GLN A 94 13.91 -4.88 5.82
CA GLN A 94 14.32 -3.80 6.72
C GLN A 94 13.43 -3.67 7.96
N LEU A 95 12.19 -4.16 7.89
CA LEU A 95 11.19 -4.06 8.95
C LEU A 95 11.13 -5.30 9.87
N LYS A 96 12.11 -6.21 9.80
CA LYS A 96 12.13 -7.42 10.65
C LYS A 96 12.12 -7.11 12.15
N SER A 97 12.82 -6.07 12.58
CA SER A 97 12.83 -5.64 13.99
C SER A 97 11.45 -5.15 14.43
N VAL A 98 10.77 -4.39 13.57
CA VAL A 98 9.40 -3.90 13.81
C VAL A 98 8.42 -5.07 13.89
N GLU A 99 8.52 -6.06 13.00
CA GLU A 99 7.69 -7.26 13.03
C GLU A 99 7.88 -8.06 14.34
N MET A 100 9.13 -8.24 14.77
CA MET A 100 9.44 -8.88 16.05
C MET A 100 8.86 -8.07 17.23
N HIS A 101 9.05 -6.76 17.24
CA HIS A 101 8.50 -5.87 18.27
C HIS A 101 6.97 -5.93 18.32
N GLN A 102 6.29 -5.87 17.18
CA GLN A 102 4.83 -5.97 17.07
C GLN A 102 4.32 -7.33 17.58
N ARG A 103 4.99 -8.42 17.21
CA ARG A 103 4.65 -9.77 17.67
C ARG A 103 4.83 -9.94 19.18
N LEU A 104 5.91 -9.40 19.75
CA LEU A 104 6.14 -9.47 21.20
C LEU A 104 5.16 -8.57 21.96
N SER A 105 5.00 -7.32 21.54
CA SER A 105 4.16 -6.32 22.25
C SER A 105 2.70 -6.73 22.33
N THR A 106 2.18 -7.43 21.30
CA THR A 106 0.80 -7.94 21.26
C THR A 106 0.64 -9.34 21.88
N SER A 107 1.73 -9.94 22.38
CA SER A 107 1.67 -11.24 23.05
C SER A 107 1.15 -11.10 24.48
N LYS A 108 0.50 -12.16 25.00
CA LYS A 108 -0.03 -12.21 26.37
C LYS A 108 1.01 -11.91 27.46
N PHE A 109 2.29 -12.19 27.20
CA PHE A 109 3.36 -11.96 28.17
C PHE A 109 3.72 -10.48 28.30
N PHE A 110 3.57 -9.70 27.23
CA PHE A 110 3.88 -8.26 27.20
C PHE A 110 2.64 -7.36 27.09
N SER A 111 1.44 -7.94 27.06
CA SER A 111 0.16 -7.24 27.07
C SER A 111 -0.52 -7.44 28.43
N ALA A 112 -0.39 -6.46 29.34
CA ALA A 112 -1.17 -6.41 30.57
C ALA A 112 -2.56 -5.84 30.27
N VAL A 113 -3.60 -6.66 30.36
CA VAL A 113 -4.98 -6.17 30.31
C VAL A 113 -5.32 -5.62 31.69
N ASN A 114 -5.31 -4.30 31.86
CA ASN A 114 -5.83 -3.69 33.09
C ASN A 114 -7.35 -3.84 33.09
N ARG A 115 -7.84 -4.93 33.68
CA ARG A 115 -9.26 -5.08 34.02
C ARG A 115 -9.49 -4.19 35.23
N GLY A 116 -9.71 -2.89 34.99
CA GLY A 116 -10.09 -1.99 36.07
C GLY A 116 -11.26 -2.60 36.82
N SER A 117 -11.09 -2.82 38.13
CA SER A 117 -12.18 -3.20 39.01
C SER A 117 -13.12 -2.00 39.08
N PHE A 118 -14.16 -1.98 38.24
CA PHE A 118 -15.32 -1.16 38.51
C PHE A 118 -15.94 -1.75 39.78
N SER A 119 -15.62 -1.16 40.93
CA SER A 119 -16.36 -1.42 42.16
C SER A 119 -17.77 -0.91 41.92
N ASP A 120 -18.74 -1.82 41.77
CA ASP A 120 -20.14 -1.49 41.84
C ASP A 120 -20.40 -0.84 43.21
N SER A 121 -20.43 0.49 43.25
CA SER A 121 -20.94 1.23 44.39
C SER A 121 -22.47 1.11 44.33
N GLU A 122 -22.99 0.10 45.04
CA GLU A 122 -24.40 -0.06 45.37
C GLU A 122 -25.00 1.30 45.82
N HIS A 123 -26.06 1.71 45.12
CA HIS A 123 -27.03 2.70 45.60
C HIS A 123 -28.30 1.95 45.99
#